data_AF-A0AAE0P0E1-F1
#
_entry.id   AF-A0AAE0P0E1-F1
#
_cell.length_a   1.000
_cell.length_b   1.000
_cell.length_c   1.000
_cell.angle_alpha   90.00
_cell.angle_beta   90.00
_cell.angle_gamma   90.00
#
_symmetry.space_group_name_H-M   'P 1'
#
loop_
_entity.id
_entity.type
_entity.pdbx_description
1 polymer ?
#
loop_
_entity_poly.entity_id
_entity_poly.type
_entity_poly.pdbx_seq_one_letter_code
_entity_poly.pdbx_strand_id
1 'polypeptide(L)'
;MKPIRSYLPLWRPSKPVPEGETETTKIEEYRQGYPRFTALVSAHDPFFLCRRFKKLRARLLLLKQDKLVALEQSLERVDRDESCPLFLGKARSDGNQDRASILSEIETCLEDYDKFAERTARMLGFGPAHKRDIESLQNWVDGMGCIARQETAYLSQGQDELACLAPESDQALLQLETWVEDKLVRFYPGFRKSRFHNVSTDPNVIIYCGPWIKRTAKGLLLFLITLLLLMPVVICNLIDATSVRIIVVMACTISYLLILFALTRSKTMDLVLAGATYATVLIVFVSGTSGIQAQS
;
A
#
# COMPACT_ATOMS: atom_id res chain seq x y z
N MET A 1 -48.24 56.95 18.43
CA MET A 1 -48.40 55.49 18.35
C MET A 1 -48.06 55.04 16.93
N LYS A 2 -46.92 54.38 16.72
CA LYS A 2 -46.49 53.83 15.42
C LYS A 2 -46.43 52.29 15.56
N PRO A 3 -46.96 51.50 14.61
CA PRO A 3 -46.88 50.05 14.68
C PRO A 3 -45.50 49.55 14.23
N ILE A 4 -44.96 48.59 14.99
CA ILE A 4 -43.69 47.91 14.75
C ILE A 4 -43.90 46.90 13.62
N ARG A 5 -43.21 47.10 12.49
CA ARG A 5 -43.19 46.18 11.34
C ARG A 5 -42.11 45.13 11.57
N SER A 6 -42.49 43.88 11.74
CA SER A 6 -41.59 42.74 11.86
C SER A 6 -40.92 42.44 10.51
N TYR A 7 -39.60 42.46 10.48
CA TYR A 7 -38.81 42.00 9.34
C TYR A 7 -38.45 40.53 9.58
N LEU A 8 -39.24 39.61 9.01
CA LEU A 8 -38.80 38.22 8.81
C LEU A 8 -38.10 38.13 7.46
N PRO A 9 -36.86 37.63 7.37
CA PRO A 9 -36.20 37.42 6.09
C PRO A 9 -36.89 36.26 5.36
N LEU A 10 -37.42 36.58 4.18
CA LEU A 10 -38.02 35.62 3.25
C LEU A 10 -36.93 34.60 2.85
N TRP A 11 -37.07 33.35 3.29
CA TRP A 11 -36.17 32.26 2.93
C TRP A 11 -36.32 32.00 1.42
N ARG A 12 -35.31 32.38 0.62
CA ARG A 12 -35.22 32.00 -0.80
C ARG A 12 -34.59 30.61 -0.88
N PRO A 13 -35.25 29.59 -1.46
CA PRO A 13 -34.58 28.34 -1.73
C PRO A 13 -33.42 28.60 -2.69
N SER A 14 -32.21 28.17 -2.31
CA SER A 14 -31.03 28.20 -3.16
C SER A 14 -31.30 27.36 -4.40
N LYS A 15 -31.02 27.92 -5.58
CA LYS A 15 -30.98 27.14 -6.82
C LYS A 15 -29.93 26.02 -6.62
N PRO A 16 -30.18 24.79 -7.08
CA PRO A 16 -29.15 23.77 -7.08
C PRO A 16 -27.98 24.28 -7.91
N VAL A 17 -26.81 24.35 -7.29
CA VAL A 17 -25.54 24.59 -7.97
C VAL A 17 -25.38 23.45 -8.97
N PRO A 18 -25.22 23.71 -10.29
CA PRO A 18 -24.87 22.64 -11.20
C PRO A 18 -23.55 22.06 -10.71
N GLU A 19 -23.55 20.76 -10.41
CA GLU A 19 -22.36 20.01 -10.05
C GLU A 19 -21.30 20.31 -11.11
N GLY A 20 -20.28 21.08 -10.72
CA GLY A 20 -19.20 21.45 -11.61
C GLY A 20 -18.52 20.16 -12.04
N GLU A 21 -18.64 19.86 -13.34
CA GLU A 21 -17.60 19.13 -14.05
C GLU A 21 -16.29 19.85 -13.69
N THR A 22 -15.46 19.22 -12.88
CA THR A 22 -14.10 19.70 -12.65
C THR A 22 -13.43 19.69 -14.02
N GLU A 23 -13.31 20.86 -14.65
CA GLU A 23 -12.41 21.05 -15.79
C GLU A 23 -11.03 20.60 -15.30
N THR A 24 -10.63 19.39 -15.69
CA THR A 24 -9.29 18.89 -15.39
C THR A 24 -8.32 19.68 -16.25
N THR A 25 -7.78 20.78 -15.69
CA THR A 25 -6.67 21.55 -16.25
C THR A 25 -5.61 20.57 -16.71
N LYS A 26 -5.23 20.62 -18.00
CA LYS A 26 -4.21 19.70 -18.53
C LYS A 26 -2.88 19.99 -17.85
N ILE A 27 -2.04 18.96 -17.65
CA ILE A 27 -0.73 19.12 -17.01
C ILE A 27 0.11 20.18 -17.74
N GLU A 28 0.00 20.28 -19.07
CA GLU A 28 0.78 21.23 -19.87
C GLU A 28 0.38 22.70 -19.68
N GLU A 29 -0.82 22.97 -19.15
CA GLU A 29 -1.31 24.33 -18.86
C GLU A 29 -0.60 24.95 -17.65
N TYR A 30 -0.04 24.10 -16.77
CA TYR A 30 0.78 24.58 -15.67
C TYR A 30 2.11 25.14 -16.16
N ARG A 31 2.59 26.19 -15.48
CA ARG A 31 3.88 26.84 -15.75
C ARG A 31 5.02 25.82 -15.69
N GLN A 32 5.92 25.87 -16.67
CA GLN A 32 7.15 25.07 -16.69
C GLN A 32 7.94 25.23 -15.37
N GLY A 33 8.59 24.16 -14.92
CA GLY A 33 9.20 24.09 -13.59
C GLY A 33 8.48 23.11 -12.67
N TYR A 34 8.66 23.36 -11.38
CA TYR A 34 7.94 22.67 -10.31
C TYR A 34 6.42 22.64 -10.49
N PRO A 35 5.71 23.72 -10.85
CA PRO A 35 4.25 23.68 -10.94
C PRO A 35 3.72 22.58 -11.88
N ARG A 36 4.34 22.44 -13.05
CA ARG A 36 4.02 21.39 -14.02
C ARG A 36 4.42 20.00 -13.55
N PHE A 37 5.60 19.86 -12.94
CA PHE A 37 6.04 18.57 -12.43
C PHE A 37 5.19 18.07 -11.26
N THR A 38 4.82 18.95 -10.31
CA THR A 38 3.94 18.59 -9.21
C THR A 38 2.53 18.26 -9.71
N ALA A 39 2.05 18.96 -10.76
CA ALA A 39 0.79 18.60 -11.41
C ALA A 39 0.85 17.17 -11.97
N LEU A 40 1.94 16.81 -12.64
CA LEU A 40 2.18 15.43 -13.11
C LEU A 40 2.19 14.42 -11.94
N VAL A 41 2.98 14.68 -10.90
CA VAL A 41 3.06 13.78 -9.74
C VAL A 41 1.69 13.59 -9.08
N SER A 42 0.90 14.67 -8.96
CA SER A 42 -0.44 14.63 -8.39
C SER A 42 -1.49 13.97 -9.28
N ALA A 43 -1.22 13.79 -10.57
CA ALA A 43 -2.17 13.18 -11.51
C ALA A 43 -2.28 11.65 -11.35
N HIS A 44 -1.32 11.01 -10.68
CA HIS A 44 -1.28 9.55 -10.53
C HIS A 44 -0.63 9.18 -9.19
N ASP A 45 -1.40 8.59 -8.27
CA ASP A 45 -0.91 8.28 -6.92
C ASP A 45 0.42 7.48 -6.91
N PRO A 46 0.64 6.48 -7.79
CA PRO A 46 1.93 5.79 -7.86
C PRO A 46 3.14 6.67 -8.23
N PHE A 47 2.95 7.91 -8.69
CA PHE A 47 4.04 8.85 -8.94
C PHE A 47 4.54 9.56 -7.69
N PHE A 48 3.88 9.39 -6.54
CA PHE A 48 4.41 9.82 -5.24
C PHE A 48 5.56 8.90 -4.79
N LEU A 49 6.68 9.02 -5.50
CA LEU A 49 7.90 8.27 -5.28
C LEU A 49 8.89 9.06 -4.42
N CYS A 50 9.47 8.42 -3.42
CA CYS A 50 10.53 9.01 -2.60
C CYS A 50 11.64 8.01 -2.32
N ARG A 51 12.82 8.51 -1.93
CA ARG A 51 13.91 7.66 -1.45
C ARG A 51 13.64 7.20 -0.02
N ARG A 52 13.90 5.91 0.23
CA ARG A 52 13.80 5.28 1.55
C ARG A 52 14.97 5.62 2.46
N PHE A 53 16.12 5.94 1.87
CA PHE A 53 17.37 6.24 2.57
C PHE A 53 17.82 5.14 3.55
N LYS A 54 17.67 3.85 3.17
CA LYS A 54 17.93 2.69 4.05
C LYS A 54 19.29 2.76 4.76
N LYS A 55 20.37 3.01 4.00
CA LYS A 55 21.74 3.10 4.55
C LYS A 55 21.91 4.25 5.54
N LEU A 56 21.37 5.42 5.20
CA LEU A 56 21.46 6.60 6.05
C LEU A 56 20.65 6.42 7.34
N ARG A 57 19.45 5.86 7.23
CA ARG A 57 18.61 5.53 8.40
C ARG A 57 19.28 4.51 9.31
N ALA A 58 19.86 3.45 8.76
CA ALA A 58 20.61 2.46 9.54
C ALA A 58 21.78 3.10 10.28
N ARG A 59 22.54 3.97 9.61
CA ARG A 59 23.65 4.70 10.24
C ARG A 59 23.17 5.56 11.42
N LEU A 60 22.10 6.33 11.23
CA LEU A 60 21.54 7.17 12.29
C LEU A 60 20.99 6.32 13.45
N LEU A 61 20.37 5.18 13.16
CA LEU A 61 19.86 4.25 14.17
C LEU A 61 21.01 3.74 15.06
N LEU A 62 22.09 3.26 14.44
CA LEU A 62 23.27 2.75 15.15
C LEU A 62 23.92 3.83 16.02
N LEU A 63 24.03 5.07 15.54
CA LEU A 63 24.59 6.18 16.31
C LEU A 63 23.72 6.54 17.53
N LYS A 64 22.39 6.46 17.40
CA LYS A 64 21.48 6.69 18.52
C LYS A 64 21.57 5.58 19.56
N GLN A 65 21.68 4.33 19.12
CA GLN A 65 21.89 3.18 20.01
C GLN A 65 23.19 3.29 20.79
N ASP A 66 24.30 3.59 20.12
CA ASP A 66 25.61 3.75 20.76
C ASP A 66 25.59 4.86 21.82
N LYS A 67 24.91 5.99 21.53
CA LYS A 67 24.73 7.07 22.51
C LYS A 67 24.00 6.58 23.76
N LEU A 68 22.90 5.84 23.60
CA LEU A 68 22.15 5.28 24.73
C LEU A 68 23.00 4.31 25.54
N VAL A 69 23.76 3.43 24.88
CA VAL A 69 24.69 2.50 25.55
C VAL A 69 25.75 3.26 26.36
N ALA A 70 26.30 4.35 25.83
CA ALA A 70 27.27 5.17 26.57
C ALA A 70 26.65 5.83 27.82
N LEU A 71 25.38 6.26 27.74
CA LEU A 71 24.65 6.82 28.87
C LEU A 71 24.31 5.75 29.91
N GLU A 72 23.87 4.56 29.49
CA GLU A 72 23.63 3.41 30.36
C GLU A 72 24.90 3.02 31.14
N GLN A 73 26.03 2.91 30.46
CA GLN A 73 27.32 2.63 31.11
C GLN A 73 27.72 3.73 32.10
N SER A 74 27.38 4.99 31.80
CA SER A 74 27.67 6.12 32.69
C SER A 74 26.77 6.07 33.92
N LEU A 75 25.50 5.74 33.75
CA LEU A 75 24.55 5.53 34.85
C LEU A 75 25.00 4.38 35.76
N GLU A 76 25.38 3.24 35.20
CA GLU A 76 25.90 2.09 35.95
C GLU A 76 27.16 2.43 36.76
N ARG A 77 28.03 3.30 36.24
CA ARG A 77 29.20 3.79 36.99
C ARG A 77 28.77 4.64 38.17
N VAL A 78 27.86 5.60 37.96
CA VAL A 78 27.35 6.47 39.04
C VAL A 78 26.64 5.65 40.12
N ASP A 79 25.88 4.62 39.73
CA ASP A 79 25.20 3.75 40.69
C ASP A 79 26.16 2.87 41.48
N ARG A 80 27.20 2.35 40.83
CA ARG A 80 28.22 1.54 41.51
C ARG A 80 29.07 2.37 42.47
N ASP A 81 29.38 3.61 42.11
CA ASP A 81 30.23 4.49 42.89
C ASP A 81 29.43 5.28 43.96
N GLU A 82 28.12 5.02 44.10
CA GLU A 82 27.24 5.65 45.07
C GLU A 82 27.60 5.30 46.51
N SER A 83 27.93 6.32 47.29
CA SER A 83 28.34 6.18 48.69
C SER A 83 27.16 6.05 49.66
N CYS A 84 25.97 6.50 49.26
CA CYS A 84 24.76 6.51 50.08
C CYS A 84 23.74 5.46 49.59
N PRO A 85 23.67 4.25 50.21
CA PRO A 85 22.73 3.21 49.78
C PRO A 85 21.25 3.63 49.82
N LEU A 86 20.90 4.61 50.66
CA LEU A 86 19.54 5.14 50.74
C LEU A 86 19.11 5.81 49.43
N PHE A 87 20.04 6.43 48.70
CA PHE A 87 19.72 7.07 47.42
C PHE A 87 19.32 6.04 46.36
N LEU A 88 20.02 4.89 46.31
CA LEU A 88 19.67 3.76 45.43
C LEU A 88 18.36 3.08 45.85
N GLY A 89 18.10 2.96 47.16
CA GLY A 89 16.93 2.27 47.69
C GLY A 89 15.65 3.11 47.73
N LYS A 90 15.75 4.44 47.57
CA LYS A 90 14.61 5.36 47.71
C LYS A 90 14.74 6.58 46.82
N ALA A 91 14.16 6.50 45.61
CA ALA A 91 14.16 7.58 44.63
C ALA A 91 13.67 8.95 45.16
N ARG A 92 12.68 8.98 46.06
CA ARG A 92 12.20 10.24 46.69
C ARG A 92 13.24 10.94 47.56
N SER A 93 14.29 10.22 47.94
CA SER A 93 15.38 10.70 48.80
C SER A 93 16.70 10.70 48.05
N ASP A 94 16.70 10.47 46.74
CA ASP A 94 17.87 10.50 45.90
C ASP A 94 18.32 11.95 45.66
N GLY A 95 19.49 12.30 46.21
CA GLY A 95 20.11 13.62 46.04
C GLY A 95 21.23 13.65 45.00
N ASN A 96 21.48 12.54 44.29
CA ASN A 96 22.59 12.45 43.33
C ASN A 96 22.23 13.19 42.03
N GLN A 97 22.79 14.39 41.88
CA GLN A 97 22.53 15.25 40.73
C GLN A 97 23.08 14.66 39.42
N ASP A 98 24.19 13.93 39.47
CA ASP A 98 24.79 13.31 38.29
C ASP A 98 23.86 12.22 37.75
N ARG A 99 23.35 11.33 38.62
CA ARG A 99 22.34 10.33 38.25
C ARG A 99 21.08 10.98 37.68
N ALA A 100 20.55 12.01 38.34
CA ALA A 100 19.36 12.71 37.85
C ALA A 100 19.58 13.33 36.46
N SER A 101 20.76 13.91 36.22
CA SER A 101 21.10 14.50 34.92
C SER A 101 21.22 13.45 33.81
N ILE A 102 21.88 12.32 34.08
CA ILE A 102 22.04 11.21 33.14
C ILE A 102 20.67 10.62 32.82
N LEU A 103 19.82 10.39 33.82
CA LEU A 103 18.47 9.86 33.62
C LEU A 103 17.61 10.80 32.75
N SER A 104 17.71 12.12 32.94
CA SER A 104 17.01 13.09 32.09
C SER A 104 17.53 13.09 30.65
N GLU A 105 18.84 12.94 30.45
CA GLU A 105 19.41 12.81 29.11
C GLU A 105 18.99 11.49 28.44
N ILE A 106 18.95 10.38 29.19
CA ILE A 106 18.47 9.08 28.72
C ILE A 106 17.01 9.21 28.27
N GLU A 107 16.12 9.81 29.08
CA GLU A 107 14.72 10.01 28.73
C GLU A 107 14.57 10.74 27.38
N THR A 108 15.33 11.82 27.19
CA THR A 108 15.34 12.59 25.95
C THR A 108 15.86 11.78 24.76
N CYS A 109 16.96 11.04 24.95
CA CYS A 109 17.58 10.23 23.90
C CYS A 109 16.71 9.03 23.52
N LEU A 110 16.04 8.42 24.49
CA LEU A 110 15.16 7.27 24.28
C LEU A 110 13.93 7.69 23.49
N GLU A 111 13.32 8.84 23.82
CA GLU A 111 12.18 9.38 23.07
C GLU A 111 12.55 9.65 21.60
N ASP A 112 13.71 10.25 21.34
CA ASP A 112 14.19 10.51 19.98
C ASP A 112 14.55 9.22 19.22
N TYR A 113 15.16 8.24 19.91
CA TYR A 113 15.43 6.92 19.35
C TYR A 113 14.14 6.19 18.94
N ASP A 114 13.14 6.13 19.81
CA ASP A 114 11.89 5.44 19.57
C ASP A 114 11.10 6.09 18.43
N LYS A 115 10.98 7.43 18.45
CA LYS A 115 10.36 8.19 17.35
C LYS A 115 11.08 7.94 16.02
N PHE A 116 12.41 7.88 16.03
CA PHE A 116 13.20 7.63 14.83
C PHE A 116 13.03 6.19 14.33
N ALA A 117 13.04 5.21 15.22
CA ALA A 117 12.82 3.80 14.92
C ALA A 117 11.43 3.58 14.32
N GLU A 118 10.38 4.16 14.90
CA GLU A 118 9.01 4.06 14.40
C GLU A 118 8.89 4.67 12.98
N ARG A 119 9.40 5.89 12.77
CA ARG A 119 9.42 6.53 11.45
C ARG A 119 10.21 5.72 10.43
N THR A 120 11.27 5.04 10.87
CA THR A 120 12.08 4.16 10.02
C THR A 120 11.32 2.88 9.68
N ALA A 121 10.65 2.25 10.64
CA ALA A 121 9.81 1.09 10.41
C ALA A 121 8.69 1.40 9.41
N ARG A 122 7.99 2.54 9.58
CA ARG A 122 6.99 3.02 8.61
C ARG A 122 7.62 3.21 7.22
N MET A 123 8.79 3.83 7.14
CA MET A 123 9.47 4.05 5.86
C MET A 123 9.89 2.76 5.16
N LEU A 124 10.31 1.76 5.93
CA LEU A 124 10.67 0.43 5.41
C LEU A 124 9.43 -0.39 5.03
N GLY A 125 8.28 -0.10 5.64
CA GLY A 125 7.00 -0.78 5.39
C GLY A 125 6.30 -0.37 4.11
N PHE A 126 6.63 0.77 3.49
CA PHE A 126 6.05 1.12 2.18
C PHE A 126 6.43 0.10 1.11
N GLY A 127 5.58 -0.07 0.09
CA GLY A 127 5.84 -0.91 -1.07
C GLY A 127 6.99 -0.37 -1.93
N PRO A 128 7.75 -1.24 -2.64
CA PRO A 128 8.77 -0.80 -3.59
C PRO A 128 8.10 -0.03 -4.74
N ALA A 129 8.79 0.99 -5.26
CA ALA A 129 8.31 1.69 -6.45
C ALA A 129 8.22 0.73 -7.64
N HIS A 130 7.20 0.88 -8.48
CA HIS A 130 7.06 0.03 -9.67
C HIS A 130 7.96 0.55 -10.78
N LYS A 131 8.62 -0.35 -11.52
CA LYS A 131 9.59 -0.01 -12.56
C LYS A 131 9.01 0.90 -13.64
N ARG A 132 7.77 0.64 -14.06
CA ARG A 132 7.06 1.43 -15.07
C ARG A 132 6.82 2.88 -14.63
N ASP A 133 6.52 3.10 -13.35
CA ASP A 133 6.24 4.44 -12.82
C ASP A 133 7.53 5.27 -12.75
N ILE A 134 8.63 4.62 -12.34
CA ILE A 134 9.97 5.22 -12.38
C ILE A 134 10.34 5.60 -13.82
N GLU A 135 10.21 4.68 -14.77
CA GLU A 135 10.52 4.92 -16.18
C GLU A 135 9.64 6.03 -16.78
N SER A 136 8.35 6.08 -16.44
CA SER A 136 7.44 7.12 -16.92
C SER A 136 7.86 8.51 -16.42
N LEU A 137 8.23 8.62 -15.14
CA LEU A 137 8.73 9.88 -14.58
C LEU A 137 10.10 10.26 -15.16
N GLN A 138 11.01 9.30 -15.35
CA GLN A 138 12.31 9.53 -15.99
C GLN A 138 12.13 10.06 -17.42
N ASN A 139 11.33 9.37 -18.24
CA ASN A 139 11.07 9.75 -19.62
C ASN A 139 10.47 11.16 -19.72
N TRP A 140 9.55 11.53 -18.81
CA TRP A 140 9.00 12.88 -18.76
C TRP A 140 10.06 13.93 -18.45
N VAL A 141 10.84 13.70 -17.40
CA VAL A 141 11.86 14.64 -16.93
C VAL A 141 12.92 14.85 -18.01
N ASP A 142 13.33 13.78 -18.68
CA ASP A 142 14.31 13.80 -19.76
C ASP A 142 13.76 14.47 -21.03
N GLY A 143 12.46 14.28 -21.33
CA GLY A 143 11.80 14.86 -22.50
C GLY A 143 11.44 16.35 -22.36
N MET A 144 10.95 16.76 -21.18
CA MET A 144 10.48 18.13 -20.94
C MET A 144 11.54 19.05 -20.34
N GLY A 145 12.57 18.50 -19.66
CA GLY A 145 13.62 19.31 -19.02
C GLY A 145 13.11 20.31 -17.99
N CYS A 146 11.96 20.04 -17.35
CA CYS A 146 11.26 21.01 -16.50
C CYS A 146 11.85 21.15 -15.09
N ILE A 147 12.74 20.25 -14.67
CA ILE A 147 13.40 20.28 -13.35
C ILE A 147 14.90 20.06 -13.52
N ALA A 148 15.70 20.62 -12.60
CA ALA A 148 17.14 20.42 -12.59
C ALA A 148 17.49 18.92 -12.45
N ARG A 149 18.42 18.44 -13.29
CA ARG A 149 18.85 17.02 -13.29
C ARG A 149 19.33 16.52 -11.92
N GLN A 150 19.88 17.40 -11.09
CA GLN A 150 20.33 17.07 -9.75
C GLN A 150 19.15 16.71 -8.81
N GLU A 151 17.99 17.35 -9.01
CA GLU A 151 16.80 17.14 -8.20
C GLU A 151 16.05 15.88 -8.60
N THR A 152 16.23 15.38 -9.82
CA THR A 152 15.61 14.14 -10.34
C THR A 152 16.55 12.93 -10.36
N ALA A 153 17.82 13.12 -10.00
CA ALA A 153 18.83 12.05 -9.92
C ALA A 153 18.45 10.90 -8.96
N TYR A 154 17.49 11.13 -8.05
CA TYR A 154 16.95 10.07 -7.21
C TYR A 154 16.18 9.00 -7.99
N LEU A 155 15.58 9.35 -9.14
CA LEU A 155 14.85 8.40 -9.98
C LEU A 155 15.79 7.37 -10.61
N SER A 156 17.07 7.69 -10.78
CA SER A 156 18.08 6.79 -11.32
C SER A 156 18.62 5.77 -10.30
N GLN A 157 18.16 5.82 -9.04
CA GLN A 157 18.53 4.85 -8.02
C GLN A 157 17.83 3.51 -8.27
N GLY A 158 18.35 2.43 -7.67
CA GLY A 158 17.74 1.11 -7.78
C GLY A 158 16.31 1.09 -7.22
N GLN A 159 15.45 0.23 -7.79
CA GLN A 159 14.04 0.08 -7.42
C GLN A 159 13.84 -0.13 -5.91
N ASP A 160 14.74 -0.87 -5.26
CA ASP A 160 14.68 -1.16 -3.82
C ASP A 160 14.90 0.05 -2.91
N GLU A 161 15.49 1.13 -3.44
CA GLU A 161 15.76 2.36 -2.73
C GLU A 161 14.60 3.36 -2.81
N LEU A 162 13.67 3.17 -3.75
CA LEU A 162 12.48 4.00 -3.93
C LEU A 162 11.25 3.37 -3.27
N ALA A 163 10.48 4.18 -2.57
CA ALA A 163 9.18 3.83 -2.02
C ALA A 163 8.07 4.56 -2.78
N CYS A 164 6.95 3.88 -2.96
CA CYS A 164 5.69 4.52 -3.32
C CYS A 164 4.95 4.89 -2.02
N LEU A 165 4.59 6.18 -1.86
CA LEU A 165 3.81 6.66 -0.72
C LEU A 165 2.30 6.44 -0.90
N ALA A 166 1.85 6.14 -2.11
CA ALA A 166 0.45 5.80 -2.31
C ALA A 166 0.09 4.58 -1.46
N PRO A 167 -1.10 4.55 -0.84
CA PRO A 167 -1.57 3.35 -0.16
C PRO A 167 -1.47 2.18 -1.12
N GLU A 168 -0.92 1.07 -0.64
CA GLU A 168 -0.78 -0.16 -1.41
C GLU A 168 -2.19 -0.62 -1.81
N SER A 169 -2.66 -0.19 -2.97
CA SER A 169 -3.90 -0.70 -3.54
C SER A 169 -3.68 -2.18 -3.77
N ASP A 170 -4.63 -3.00 -3.34
CA ASP A 170 -4.62 -4.46 -3.37
C ASP A 170 -3.66 -5.00 -4.46
N GLN A 171 -2.50 -5.49 -4.04
CA GLN A 171 -1.42 -5.88 -4.96
C GLN A 171 -1.92 -6.92 -5.98
N ALA A 172 -2.90 -7.75 -5.57
CA ALA A 172 -3.60 -8.69 -6.44
C ALA A 172 -4.33 -7.97 -7.58
N LEU A 173 -5.02 -6.88 -7.25
CA LEU A 173 -5.72 -6.05 -8.21
C LEU A 173 -4.72 -5.33 -9.14
N LEU A 174 -3.61 -4.81 -8.62
CA LEU A 174 -2.57 -4.17 -9.45
C LEU A 174 -1.90 -5.15 -10.42
N GLN A 175 -1.55 -6.35 -9.96
CA GLN A 175 -0.98 -7.39 -10.81
C GLN A 175 -1.96 -7.84 -11.89
N LEU A 176 -3.25 -8.00 -11.52
CA LEU A 176 -4.28 -8.36 -12.46
C LEU A 176 -4.59 -7.21 -13.44
N GLU A 177 -4.61 -5.97 -12.98
CA GLU A 177 -4.73 -4.78 -13.84
C GLU A 177 -3.59 -4.77 -14.87
N THR A 178 -2.36 -5.02 -14.42
CA THR A 178 -1.17 -5.09 -15.30
C THR A 178 -1.29 -6.24 -16.30
N TRP A 179 -1.70 -7.43 -15.85
CA TRP A 179 -1.86 -8.60 -16.73
C TRP A 179 -2.98 -8.41 -17.75
N VAL A 180 -4.13 -7.87 -17.32
CA VAL A 180 -5.26 -7.54 -18.20
C VAL A 180 -4.83 -6.47 -19.20
N GLU A 181 -4.08 -5.47 -18.77
CA GLU A 181 -3.55 -4.43 -19.65
C GLU A 181 -2.59 -5.02 -20.69
N ASP A 182 -1.60 -5.82 -20.29
CA ASP A 182 -0.66 -6.46 -21.22
C ASP A 182 -1.38 -7.33 -22.25
N LYS A 183 -2.38 -8.08 -21.80
CA LYS A 183 -3.23 -8.88 -22.70
C LYS A 183 -4.05 -8.01 -23.63
N LEU A 184 -4.67 -6.95 -23.12
CA LEU A 184 -5.55 -6.07 -23.89
C LEU A 184 -4.76 -5.21 -24.89
N VAL A 185 -3.56 -4.77 -24.54
CA VAL A 185 -2.60 -4.09 -25.43
C VAL A 185 -2.13 -5.04 -26.52
N ARG A 186 -1.83 -6.30 -26.17
CA ARG A 186 -1.44 -7.33 -27.15
C ARG A 186 -2.58 -7.70 -28.10
N PHE A 187 -3.81 -7.70 -27.63
CA PHE A 187 -4.98 -8.09 -28.42
C PHE A 187 -5.57 -6.93 -29.23
N TYR A 188 -5.44 -5.70 -28.74
CA TYR A 188 -5.97 -4.51 -29.38
C TYR A 188 -4.97 -3.35 -29.30
N PRO A 189 -4.01 -3.24 -30.26
CA PRO A 189 -3.02 -2.16 -30.25
C PRO A 189 -3.64 -0.75 -30.37
N GLY A 190 -4.89 -0.65 -30.85
CA GLY A 190 -5.67 0.59 -30.85
C GLY A 190 -6.19 1.03 -29.47
N PHE A 191 -6.13 0.16 -28.46
CA PHE A 191 -6.61 0.45 -27.09
C PHE A 191 -5.81 1.60 -26.46
N ARG A 192 -4.51 1.64 -26.73
CA ARG A 192 -3.58 2.68 -26.28
C ARG A 192 -3.84 4.05 -26.93
N LYS A 193 -4.49 4.08 -28.10
CA LYS A 193 -4.78 5.32 -28.86
C LYS A 193 -6.10 5.98 -28.48
N SER A 194 -7.06 5.25 -27.92
CA SER A 194 -8.43 5.71 -27.76
C SER A 194 -8.75 6.39 -26.42
N ARG A 195 -7.98 6.17 -25.34
CA ARG A 195 -8.39 6.60 -23.99
C ARG A 195 -7.30 7.16 -23.06
N PHE A 196 -6.14 7.55 -23.58
CA PHE A 196 -4.99 8.00 -22.76
C PHE A 196 -4.76 9.53 -22.71
N HIS A 197 -5.69 10.37 -23.19
CA HIS A 197 -5.41 11.80 -23.40
C HIS A 197 -6.44 12.77 -22.82
N ASN A 198 -6.71 12.72 -21.51
CA ASN A 198 -7.41 13.84 -20.86
C ASN A 198 -6.57 14.60 -19.83
N VAL A 199 -5.42 14.05 -19.40
CA VAL A 199 -4.60 14.69 -18.35
C VAL A 199 -3.22 15.15 -18.86
N SER A 200 -2.62 14.46 -19.85
CA SER A 200 -1.38 14.88 -20.50
C SER A 200 -1.38 14.66 -22.02
N THR A 201 -0.68 15.55 -22.71
CA THR A 201 -0.49 15.62 -24.16
C THR A 201 0.83 14.97 -24.62
N ASP A 202 1.75 14.62 -23.72
CA ASP A 202 3.05 14.02 -24.08
C ASP A 202 2.94 12.51 -24.36
N PRO A 203 3.45 12.01 -25.49
CA PRO A 203 3.47 10.57 -25.81
C PRO A 203 4.38 9.72 -24.91
N ASN A 204 5.32 10.33 -24.17
CA ASN A 204 6.33 9.62 -23.38
C ASN A 204 5.89 9.30 -21.95
N VAL A 205 4.75 9.80 -21.50
CA VAL A 205 4.21 9.50 -20.17
C VAL A 205 2.92 8.72 -20.26
N ILE A 206 2.94 7.55 -19.64
CA ILE A 206 1.78 6.68 -19.57
C ILE A 206 1.10 6.93 -18.22
N ILE A 207 0.29 7.98 -18.14
CA ILE A 207 -0.58 8.21 -16.98
C ILE A 207 -1.80 7.30 -17.12
N TYR A 208 -1.93 6.34 -16.22
CA TYR A 208 -3.05 5.42 -16.22
C TYR A 208 -4.24 6.03 -15.47
N CYS A 209 -5.25 6.48 -16.22
CA CYS A 209 -6.53 6.94 -15.66
C CYS A 209 -7.70 6.24 -16.36
N GLY A 210 -7.80 4.91 -16.20
CA GLY A 210 -8.92 4.12 -16.70
C GLY A 210 -9.77 3.55 -15.56
N PRO A 211 -10.83 4.24 -15.09
CA PRO A 211 -11.79 3.67 -14.11
C PRO A 211 -12.34 2.31 -14.55
N TRP A 212 -12.42 2.12 -15.87
CA TRP A 212 -12.89 0.89 -16.50
C TRP A 212 -11.91 -0.26 -16.34
N ILE A 213 -10.60 -0.04 -16.41
CA ILE A 213 -9.62 -1.12 -16.34
C ILE A 213 -9.56 -1.68 -14.92
N LYS A 214 -9.56 -0.78 -13.92
CA LYS A 214 -9.75 -1.14 -12.51
C LYS A 214 -11.06 -1.90 -12.25
N ARG A 215 -12.17 -1.46 -12.86
CA ARG A 215 -13.46 -2.17 -12.78
C ARG A 215 -13.42 -3.53 -13.47
N THR A 216 -12.78 -3.65 -14.64
CA THR A 216 -12.68 -4.92 -15.37
C THR A 216 -11.73 -5.88 -14.70
N ALA A 217 -10.61 -5.42 -14.14
CA ALA A 217 -9.71 -6.25 -13.36
C ALA A 217 -10.43 -6.75 -12.10
N LYS A 218 -11.11 -5.87 -11.36
CA LYS A 218 -11.91 -6.29 -10.20
C LYS A 218 -13.03 -7.27 -10.59
N GLY A 219 -13.72 -7.03 -11.70
CA GLY A 219 -14.74 -7.93 -12.23
C GLY A 219 -14.18 -9.28 -12.64
N LEU A 220 -13.03 -9.31 -13.32
CA LEU A 220 -12.34 -10.52 -13.72
C LEU A 220 -11.81 -11.31 -12.51
N LEU A 221 -11.30 -10.62 -11.49
CA LEU A 221 -10.85 -11.24 -10.24
C LEU A 221 -12.02 -11.95 -9.54
N LEU A 222 -13.13 -11.24 -9.37
CA LEU A 222 -14.35 -11.79 -8.78
C LEU A 222 -14.86 -12.97 -9.61
N PHE A 223 -14.88 -12.82 -10.95
CA PHE A 223 -15.28 -13.90 -11.85
C PHE A 223 -14.37 -15.12 -11.72
N LEU A 224 -13.05 -14.95 -11.72
CA LEU A 224 -12.08 -16.05 -11.57
C LEU A 224 -12.25 -16.77 -10.23
N ILE A 225 -12.41 -16.02 -9.13
CA ILE A 225 -12.66 -16.60 -7.81
C ILE A 225 -13.96 -17.40 -7.82
N THR A 226 -15.06 -16.83 -8.32
CA THR A 226 -16.36 -17.52 -8.36
C THR A 226 -16.33 -18.77 -9.24
N LEU A 227 -15.71 -18.70 -10.43
CA LEU A 227 -15.53 -19.84 -11.32
C LEU A 227 -14.74 -20.93 -10.62
N LEU A 228 -13.64 -20.58 -9.96
CA LEU A 228 -12.77 -21.54 -9.30
C LEU A 228 -13.44 -22.20 -8.09
N LEU A 229 -14.33 -21.50 -7.39
CA LEU A 229 -15.14 -22.05 -6.30
C LEU A 229 -16.29 -22.96 -6.80
N LEU A 230 -16.94 -22.62 -7.92
CA LEU A 230 -18.11 -23.34 -8.44
C LEU A 230 -17.76 -24.52 -9.36
N MET A 231 -16.65 -24.43 -10.09
CA MET A 231 -16.24 -25.42 -11.10
C MET A 231 -16.08 -26.85 -10.54
N PRO A 232 -15.41 -27.08 -9.39
CA PRO A 232 -15.34 -28.43 -8.82
C PRO A 232 -16.70 -28.97 -8.36
N VAL A 233 -17.62 -28.12 -7.89
CA VAL A 233 -18.99 -28.54 -7.51
C VAL A 233 -19.75 -29.06 -8.74
N VAL A 234 -19.64 -28.35 -9.87
CA VAL A 234 -20.29 -28.76 -11.12
C VAL A 234 -19.70 -30.07 -11.65
N ILE A 235 -18.36 -30.22 -11.63
CA ILE A 235 -17.71 -31.46 -12.11
C ILE A 235 -18.07 -32.66 -11.23
N CYS A 236 -18.09 -32.49 -9.90
CA CYS A 236 -18.46 -33.57 -8.99
C CYS A 236 -19.89 -34.07 -9.24
N ASN A 237 -20.80 -33.19 -9.67
CA ASN A 237 -22.18 -33.56 -10.00
C ASN A 237 -22.30 -34.34 -11.33
N LEU A 238 -21.33 -34.21 -12.24
CA LEU A 238 -21.38 -34.87 -13.56
C LEU A 238 -20.71 -36.25 -13.58
N ILE A 239 -19.84 -36.54 -12.62
CA ILE A 239 -19.04 -37.78 -12.58
C ILE A 239 -19.56 -38.66 -11.46
N ASP A 240 -19.92 -39.91 -11.73
CA ASP A 240 -20.46 -40.83 -10.71
C ASP A 240 -19.39 -41.54 -9.86
N ALA A 241 -18.15 -41.61 -10.33
CA ALA A 241 -17.08 -42.33 -9.65
C ALA A 241 -16.48 -41.52 -8.48
N THR A 242 -16.69 -42.01 -7.25
CA THR A 242 -16.19 -41.39 -6.00
C THR A 242 -14.67 -41.14 -6.01
N SER A 243 -13.87 -42.09 -6.52
CA SER A 243 -12.41 -41.93 -6.59
C SER A 243 -11.99 -40.78 -7.50
N VAL A 244 -12.72 -40.54 -8.60
CA VAL A 244 -12.45 -39.44 -9.53
C VAL A 244 -12.85 -38.10 -8.91
N ARG A 245 -13.97 -38.06 -8.18
CA ARG A 245 -14.41 -36.86 -7.44
C ARG A 245 -13.37 -36.36 -6.44
N ILE A 246 -12.77 -37.27 -5.66
CA ILE A 246 -11.72 -36.93 -4.68
C ILE A 246 -10.49 -36.35 -5.36
N ILE A 247 -10.04 -36.96 -6.47
CA ILE A 247 -8.87 -36.47 -7.22
C ILE A 247 -9.13 -35.08 -7.81
N VAL A 248 -10.32 -34.84 -8.37
CA VAL A 248 -10.72 -33.53 -8.91
C VAL A 248 -10.74 -32.47 -7.81
N VAL A 249 -11.34 -32.76 -6.66
CA VAL A 249 -11.39 -31.83 -5.51
C VAL A 249 -9.99 -31.49 -5.00
N MET A 250 -9.10 -32.47 -4.89
CA MET A 250 -7.71 -32.25 -4.49
C MET A 250 -6.94 -31.38 -5.51
N ALA A 251 -7.09 -31.65 -6.81
CA ALA A 251 -6.45 -30.85 -7.85
C ALA A 251 -6.97 -29.40 -7.87
N CYS A 252 -8.29 -29.22 -7.75
CA CYS A 252 -8.92 -27.89 -7.73
C CYS A 252 -8.55 -27.09 -6.48
N THR A 253 -8.49 -27.69 -5.29
CA THR A 253 -8.06 -27.01 -4.05
C THR A 253 -6.60 -26.58 -4.12
N ILE A 254 -5.70 -27.42 -4.63
CA ILE A 254 -4.29 -27.06 -4.86
C ILE A 254 -4.19 -25.90 -5.85
N SER A 255 -4.93 -25.95 -6.96
CA SER A 255 -4.93 -24.86 -7.95
C SER A 255 -5.47 -23.54 -7.38
N TYR A 256 -6.50 -23.60 -6.52
CA TYR A 256 -7.06 -22.44 -5.82
C TYR A 256 -6.05 -21.81 -4.87
N LEU A 257 -5.37 -22.63 -4.07
CA LEU A 257 -4.33 -22.15 -3.17
C LEU A 257 -3.14 -21.55 -3.92
N LEU A 258 -2.72 -22.16 -5.04
CA LEU A 258 -1.65 -21.62 -5.87
C LEU A 258 -2.01 -20.29 -6.52
N ILE A 259 -3.24 -20.18 -7.06
CA ILE A 259 -3.74 -18.93 -7.66
C ILE A 259 -3.87 -17.84 -6.59
N LEU A 260 -4.46 -18.15 -5.44
CA LEU A 260 -4.55 -17.19 -4.34
C LEU A 260 -3.18 -16.80 -3.78
N PHE A 261 -2.23 -17.74 -3.69
CA PHE A 261 -0.87 -17.44 -3.24
C PHE A 261 -0.12 -16.55 -4.24
N ALA A 262 -0.30 -16.80 -5.54
CA ALA A 262 0.32 -16.01 -6.59
C ALA A 262 -0.28 -14.60 -6.68
N LEU A 263 -1.60 -14.48 -6.53
CA LEU A 263 -2.30 -13.19 -6.65
C LEU A 263 -2.27 -12.39 -5.36
N THR A 264 -2.37 -13.05 -4.21
CA THR A 264 -2.53 -12.38 -2.91
C THR A 264 -1.27 -12.56 -2.09
N ARG A 265 -0.55 -11.47 -1.82
CA ARG A 265 0.48 -11.43 -0.79
C ARG A 265 -0.13 -11.32 0.62
N SER A 266 -1.18 -12.10 0.88
CA SER A 266 -1.84 -12.13 2.18
C SER A 266 -0.94 -12.78 3.22
N LYS A 267 -1.19 -12.49 4.50
CA LYS A 267 -0.56 -13.24 5.58
C LYS A 267 -0.87 -14.72 5.37
N THR A 268 0.12 -15.58 5.61
CA THR A 268 -0.02 -17.04 5.48
C THR A 268 -1.22 -17.57 6.26
N MET A 269 -1.57 -16.94 7.39
CA MET A 269 -2.74 -17.26 8.20
C MET A 269 -4.08 -17.06 7.46
N ASP A 270 -4.23 -15.97 6.70
CA ASP A 270 -5.46 -15.67 5.96
C ASP A 270 -5.63 -16.64 4.79
N LEU A 271 -4.53 -17.03 4.15
CA LEU A 271 -4.52 -18.01 3.07
C LEU A 271 -4.87 -19.42 3.58
N VAL A 272 -4.33 -19.80 4.74
CA VAL A 272 -4.65 -21.09 5.39
C VAL A 272 -6.13 -21.13 5.80
N LEU A 273 -6.68 -20.03 6.32
CA LEU A 273 -8.11 -19.95 6.67
C LEU A 273 -9.02 -20.05 5.43
N ALA A 274 -8.69 -19.32 4.35
CA ALA A 274 -9.40 -19.41 3.08
C ALA A 274 -9.30 -20.81 2.45
N GLY A 275 -8.15 -21.46 2.57
CA GLY A 275 -7.94 -22.84 2.11
C GLY A 275 -8.77 -23.85 2.90
N ALA A 276 -8.74 -23.76 4.23
CA ALA A 276 -9.48 -24.66 5.11
C ALA A 276 -11.00 -24.55 4.89
N THR A 277 -11.53 -23.33 4.87
CA THR A 277 -12.97 -23.09 4.60
C THR A 277 -13.40 -23.66 3.25
N TYR A 278 -12.59 -23.46 2.20
CA TYR A 278 -12.87 -24.01 0.89
C TYR A 278 -12.84 -25.54 0.85
N ALA A 279 -11.82 -26.14 1.47
CA ALA A 279 -11.70 -27.60 1.55
C ALA A 279 -12.90 -28.23 2.28
N THR A 280 -13.35 -27.62 3.38
CA THR A 280 -14.54 -28.08 4.12
C THR A 280 -15.79 -28.08 3.23
N VAL A 281 -16.03 -27.02 2.47
CA VAL A 281 -17.19 -26.94 1.57
C VAL A 281 -17.14 -28.05 0.52
N LEU A 282 -15.99 -28.28 -0.12
CA LEU A 282 -15.87 -29.32 -1.14
C LEU A 282 -16.02 -30.75 -0.58
N ILE A 283 -15.49 -31.03 0.61
CA ILE A 283 -15.62 -32.34 1.26
C ILE A 283 -17.09 -32.68 1.50
N VAL A 284 -17.91 -31.72 1.92
CA VAL A 284 -19.36 -31.94 2.13
C VAL A 284 -20.06 -32.38 0.84
N PHE A 285 -19.71 -31.80 -0.31
CA PHE A 285 -20.28 -32.19 -1.60
C PHE A 285 -19.85 -33.58 -2.07
N VAL A 286 -18.60 -33.98 -1.78
CA VAL A 286 -18.13 -35.35 -2.05
C VAL A 286 -18.90 -36.36 -1.18
N SER A 287 -19.05 -36.09 0.13
CA SER A 287 -19.75 -37.00 1.04
C SER A 287 -21.26 -37.08 0.80
N GLY A 288 -21.91 -35.96 0.50
CA GLY A 288 -23.36 -35.92 0.26
C GLY A 288 -23.81 -36.69 -0.99
N THR A 289 -22.96 -36.76 -2.01
CA THR A 289 -23.25 -37.49 -3.25
C THR A 289 -22.97 -39.00 -3.14
N SER A 290 -22.01 -39.42 -2.30
CA SER A 290 -21.77 -40.84 -2.00
C SER A 290 -22.87 -41.47 -1.14
N GLY A 291 -23.53 -40.70 -0.26
CA GLY A 291 -24.64 -41.19 0.56
C GLY A 291 -25.91 -41.53 -0.24
N ILE A 292 -26.13 -40.85 -1.37
CA ILE A 292 -27.32 -41.07 -2.22
C ILE A 292 -27.17 -42.35 -3.07
N GLN A 293 -25.96 -42.68 -3.53
CA GLN A 293 -25.70 -43.92 -4.27
C GLN A 293 -25.71 -45.18 -3.38
N ALA A 294 -25.53 -45.04 -2.06
CA ALA A 294 -25.58 -46.17 -1.13
C ALA A 294 -27.02 -46.59 -0.75
N GLN A 295 -28.04 -45.85 -1.19
CA GLN A 295 -29.47 -46.12 -0.93
C GLN A 295 -30.29 -46.49 -2.18
N SER A 296 -29.68 -46.60 -3.37
CA SER A 296 -30.35 -47.09 -4.60
C SER A 296 -29.95 -48.51 -4.94
#